data_AF-A0A538UAN4-F1
#
_entry.id   AF-A0A538UAN4-F1
#
_cell.length_a   1.000
_cell.length_b   1.000
_cell.length_c   1.000
_cell.angle_alpha   90.00
_cell.angle_beta   90.00
_cell.angle_gamma   90.00
#
_symmetry.space_group_name_H-M   'P 1'
#
loop_
_entity.id
_entity.type
_entity.pdbx_description
1 polymer ?
#
loop_
_entity_poly.entity_id
_entity_poly.type
_entity_poly.pdbx_seq_one_letter_code
_entity_poly.pdbx_strand_id
1 'polypeptide(L)'
;TPDRWLLTLLVFVPLALLAEWLHWGALPVFAFAALAIVPLAGLMGQSTERLAARLGAGVGGLLNATFGNAAELIIALLALQRGLYDVVQASLTGSVIGNSLLVLGLAIVAGGARREKQIFDRSAAGVGSTSLALAAVGMSIPAVFHWIAEGAVSRAALSARHEAALERGLSLEISIVLFVVYLLSLLFSLRTHRHLFVGHHRAPGKSAP
;
A
#
# COMPACT_ATOMS: atom_id res chain seq x y z
N THR A 1 11.17 25.44 1.19
CA THR A 1 10.73 24.39 2.12
C THR A 1 10.54 23.10 1.35
N PRO A 2 10.78 21.93 1.96
CA PRO A 2 10.63 20.62 1.32
C PRO A 2 9.23 20.37 0.71
N ASP A 3 8.21 21.15 1.07
CA ASP A 3 6.84 21.01 0.56
C ASP A 3 6.55 21.79 -0.74
N ARG A 4 7.48 22.62 -1.23
CA ARG A 4 7.20 23.49 -2.40
C ARG A 4 6.83 22.72 -3.65
N TRP A 5 7.37 21.52 -3.85
CA TRP A 5 7.07 20.70 -5.03
C TRP A 5 5.63 20.14 -4.99
N LEU A 6 5.11 19.78 -3.81
CA LEU A 6 3.72 19.35 -3.63
C LEU A 6 2.76 20.51 -3.99
N LEU A 7 3.10 21.72 -3.55
CA LEU A 7 2.30 22.91 -3.87
C LEU A 7 2.31 23.21 -5.38
N THR A 8 3.43 23.01 -6.07
CA THR A 8 3.49 23.16 -7.53
C THR A 8 2.55 22.18 -8.23
N LEU A 9 2.49 20.92 -7.79
CA LEU A 9 1.61 19.91 -8.40
C LEU A 9 0.12 20.15 -8.11
N LEU A 10 -0.26 20.96 -7.12
CA LEU A 10 -1.67 21.28 -6.86
C LEU A 10 -2.34 22.00 -8.03
N VAL A 11 -1.58 22.62 -8.94
CA VAL A 11 -2.12 23.20 -10.19
C VAL A 11 -2.86 22.16 -11.03
N PHE A 12 -2.52 20.87 -10.90
CA PHE A 12 -3.20 19.81 -11.64
C PHE A 12 -4.63 19.54 -11.14
N VAL A 13 -4.99 19.97 -9.91
CA VAL A 13 -6.36 19.85 -9.40
C VAL A 13 -7.34 20.68 -10.24
N PRO A 14 -7.20 22.01 -10.36
CA PRO A 14 -8.09 22.79 -11.22
C PRO A 14 -7.94 22.42 -12.70
N LEU A 15 -6.76 22.01 -13.17
CA LEU A 15 -6.58 21.56 -14.55
C LEU A 15 -7.37 20.28 -14.87
N ALA A 16 -7.42 19.32 -13.94
CA ALA A 16 -8.23 18.11 -14.11
C ALA A 16 -9.73 18.45 -14.19
N LEU A 17 -10.20 19.35 -13.32
CA LEU A 17 -11.60 19.80 -13.33
C LEU A 17 -11.95 20.57 -14.60
N LEU A 18 -11.06 21.46 -15.05
CA LEU A 18 -11.23 22.21 -16.30
C LEU A 18 -11.21 21.30 -17.52
N ALA A 19 -10.30 20.32 -17.56
CA ALA A 19 -10.23 19.35 -18.66
C ALA A 19 -11.50 18.50 -18.76
N GLU A 20 -12.08 18.11 -17.63
CA GLU A 20 -13.36 17.38 -17.61
C GLU A 20 -14.52 18.29 -18.03
N TRP A 21 -14.59 19.51 -17.47
CA TRP A 21 -15.68 20.46 -17.75
C TRP A 21 -15.70 20.94 -19.20
N LEU A 22 -14.53 21.12 -19.81
CA LEU A 22 -14.37 21.52 -21.20
C LEU A 22 -14.24 20.32 -22.17
N HIS A 23 -14.39 19.09 -21.65
CA HIS A 23 -14.34 17.85 -22.43
C HIS A 23 -13.09 17.68 -23.31
N TRP A 24 -11.90 17.90 -22.73
CA TRP A 24 -10.60 17.78 -23.43
C TRP A 24 -10.22 16.33 -23.80
N GLY A 25 -11.10 15.36 -23.53
CA GLY A 25 -10.91 13.94 -23.82
C GLY A 25 -10.34 13.16 -22.62
N ALA A 26 -10.44 11.83 -22.69
CA ALA A 26 -10.15 10.95 -21.57
C ALA A 26 -8.67 10.99 -21.12
N LEU A 27 -7.73 11.08 -22.06
CA LEU A 27 -6.30 11.02 -21.75
C LEU A 27 -5.82 12.26 -20.96
N PRO A 28 -6.12 13.52 -21.36
CA PRO A 28 -5.77 14.70 -20.56
C PRO A 28 -6.43 14.70 -19.18
N VAL A 29 -7.72 14.34 -19.10
CA VAL A 29 -8.44 14.25 -17.81
C VAL A 29 -7.76 13.24 -16.89
N PHE A 30 -7.45 12.05 -17.40
CA PHE A 30 -6.76 11.01 -16.64
C PHE A 30 -5.37 11.47 -16.18
N ALA A 31 -4.56 12.06 -17.08
CA ALA A 31 -3.22 12.50 -16.75
C ALA A 31 -3.21 13.61 -15.68
N PHE A 32 -4.07 14.62 -15.81
CA PHE A 32 -4.16 15.68 -14.80
C PHE A 32 -4.72 15.15 -13.48
N ALA A 33 -5.73 14.28 -13.50
CA ALA A 33 -6.24 13.67 -12.28
C ALA A 33 -5.17 12.82 -11.57
N ALA A 34 -4.41 12.01 -12.30
CA ALA A 34 -3.32 11.22 -11.74
C ALA A 34 -2.24 12.10 -11.10
N LEU A 35 -1.83 13.18 -11.78
CA LEU A 35 -0.86 14.14 -11.25
C LEU A 35 -1.41 14.94 -10.06
N ALA A 36 -2.70 15.24 -10.04
CA ALA A 36 -3.38 15.92 -8.93
C ALA A 36 -3.46 15.06 -7.67
N ILE A 37 -3.56 13.73 -7.81
CA ILE A 37 -3.62 12.81 -6.66
C ILE A 37 -2.29 12.81 -5.89
N VAL A 38 -1.15 12.93 -6.56
CA VAL A 38 0.19 12.91 -5.92
C VAL A 38 0.31 13.92 -4.77
N PRO A 39 0.07 15.24 -4.96
CA PRO A 39 0.15 16.19 -3.87
C PRO A 39 -0.95 16.04 -2.84
N LEU A 40 -2.16 15.64 -3.24
CA LEU A 40 -3.28 15.43 -2.31
C LEU A 40 -2.99 14.29 -1.34
N ALA A 41 -2.46 13.17 -1.84
CA ALA A 41 -2.02 12.04 -1.02
C ALA A 41 -0.89 12.45 -0.08
N GLY A 42 0.09 13.21 -0.58
CA GLY A 42 1.18 13.74 0.23
C GLY A 42 0.70 14.64 1.38
N LEU A 43 -0.20 15.58 1.10
CA LEU A 43 -0.77 16.49 2.11
C LEU A 43 -1.64 15.74 3.14
N MET A 44 -2.40 14.73 2.70
CA MET A 44 -3.16 13.86 3.59
C MET A 44 -2.24 13.07 4.52
N GLY A 45 -1.14 12.52 4.00
CA GLY A 45 -0.12 11.83 4.79
C GLY A 45 0.52 12.74 5.85
N GLN A 46 0.97 13.94 5.45
CA GLN A 46 1.53 14.92 6.40
C GLN A 46 0.53 15.34 7.49
N SER A 47 -0.74 15.52 7.11
CA SER A 47 -1.80 15.87 8.06
C SER A 47 -2.07 14.73 9.04
N THR A 48 -2.07 13.49 8.54
CA THR A 48 -2.22 12.28 9.35
C THR A 48 -1.08 12.14 10.34
N GLU A 49 0.17 12.36 9.92
CA GLU A 49 1.34 12.29 10.79
C GLU A 49 1.28 13.32 11.92
N ARG A 50 0.90 14.57 11.59
CA ARG A 50 0.71 15.64 12.59
C ARG A 50 -0.39 15.30 13.59
N LEU A 51 -1.46 14.65 13.14
CA LEU A 51 -2.55 14.21 14.00
C LEU A 51 -2.12 13.01 14.87
N ALA A 52 -1.45 12.03 14.28
CA ALA A 52 -0.93 10.84 14.95
C ALA A 52 0.05 11.20 16.07
N ALA A 53 0.90 12.21 15.86
CA ALA A 53 1.83 12.71 16.87
C ALA A 53 1.14 13.23 18.14
N ARG A 54 -0.15 13.63 18.07
CA ARG A 54 -0.92 14.15 19.21
C ARG A 54 -1.78 13.09 19.90
N LEU A 55 -2.02 11.93 19.28
CA LEU A 55 -2.98 10.93 19.75
C LEU A 55 -2.34 9.71 20.44
N GLY A 56 -1.02 9.76 20.67
CA GLY A 56 -0.26 8.68 21.29
C GLY A 56 0.02 7.52 20.32
N ALA A 57 0.99 6.68 20.66
CA ALA A 57 1.54 5.70 19.71
C ALA A 57 0.53 4.67 19.17
N GLY A 58 -0.46 4.26 19.97
CA GLY A 58 -1.46 3.28 19.56
C GLY A 58 -2.44 3.84 18.52
N VAL A 59 -3.17 4.89 18.89
CA VAL A 59 -4.14 5.55 17.99
C VAL A 59 -3.45 6.22 16.81
N GLY A 60 -2.28 6.83 17.04
CA GLY A 60 -1.47 7.41 15.97
C GLY A 60 -0.97 6.37 14.96
N GLY A 61 -0.56 5.19 15.43
CA GLY A 61 -0.17 4.10 14.55
C GLY A 61 -1.32 3.55 13.71
N LEU A 62 -2.52 3.42 14.30
CA LEU A 62 -3.72 3.03 13.56
C LEU A 62 -4.10 4.08 12.50
N LEU A 63 -4.07 5.36 12.85
CA LEU A 63 -4.32 6.44 11.90
C LEU A 63 -3.33 6.44 10.74
N ASN A 64 -2.03 6.23 11.02
CA ASN A 64 -1.03 6.14 9.97
C ASN A 64 -1.25 4.93 9.06
N ALA A 65 -1.64 3.78 9.63
CA ALA A 65 -1.94 2.59 8.85
C ALA A 65 -3.14 2.78 7.90
N THR A 66 -4.20 3.46 8.36
CA THR A 66 -5.41 3.71 7.57
C THR A 66 -5.24 4.88 6.61
N PHE A 67 -4.94 6.08 7.11
CA PHE A 67 -4.87 7.29 6.29
C PHE A 67 -3.58 7.41 5.48
N GLY A 68 -2.50 6.74 5.88
CA GLY A 68 -1.27 6.65 5.08
C GLY A 68 -1.49 5.92 3.75
N ASN A 69 -2.47 5.02 3.68
CA ASN A 69 -2.86 4.30 2.46
C ASN A 69 -4.25 4.71 1.95
N ALA A 70 -4.86 5.78 2.50
CA ALA A 70 -6.25 6.11 2.18
C ALA A 70 -6.45 6.49 0.71
N ALA A 71 -5.46 7.11 0.05
CA ALA A 71 -5.58 7.44 -1.37
C ALA A 71 -5.76 6.18 -2.23
N GLU A 72 -5.00 5.14 -1.94
CA GLU A 72 -5.11 3.85 -2.60
C GLU A 72 -6.47 3.19 -2.32
N LEU A 73 -6.89 3.15 -1.05
CA LEU A 73 -8.19 2.60 -0.66
C LEU A 73 -9.37 3.32 -1.32
N ILE A 74 -9.35 4.66 -1.37
CA ILE A 74 -10.39 5.47 -2.00
C ILE A 74 -10.47 5.16 -3.50
N ILE A 75 -9.34 5.13 -4.20
CA ILE A 75 -9.31 4.84 -5.63
C ILE A 75 -9.79 3.41 -5.91
N ALA A 76 -9.32 2.43 -5.13
CA ALA A 76 -9.72 1.04 -5.26
C ALA A 76 -11.24 0.87 -5.05
N LEU A 77 -11.82 1.49 -4.00
CA LEU A 77 -13.26 1.42 -3.73
C LEU A 77 -14.09 2.08 -4.85
N LEU A 78 -13.67 3.23 -5.35
CA LEU A 78 -14.35 3.91 -6.46
C LEU A 78 -14.25 3.09 -7.77
N ALA A 79 -13.13 2.43 -8.02
CA ALA A 79 -12.96 1.54 -9.16
C ALA A 79 -13.84 0.28 -9.03
N LEU A 80 -13.90 -0.33 -7.85
CA LEU A 80 -14.79 -1.46 -7.55
C LEU A 80 -16.26 -1.11 -7.77
N GLN A 81 -16.70 0.08 -7.32
CA GLN A 81 -18.07 0.56 -7.54
C GLN A 81 -18.41 0.72 -9.03
N ARG A 82 -17.41 0.91 -9.89
CA ARG A 82 -17.56 0.97 -11.34
C ARG A 82 -17.31 -0.36 -12.06
N GLY A 83 -17.13 -1.46 -11.31
CA GLY A 83 -16.89 -2.79 -11.86
C GLY A 83 -15.49 -2.97 -12.47
N LEU A 84 -14.54 -2.09 -12.14
CA LEU A 84 -13.16 -2.14 -12.65
C LEU A 84 -12.28 -3.09 -11.82
N TYR A 85 -12.69 -4.37 -11.74
CA TYR A 85 -12.02 -5.37 -10.90
C TYR A 85 -10.55 -5.58 -11.29
N ASP A 86 -10.27 -5.69 -12.59
CA ASP A 86 -8.91 -5.88 -13.11
C ASP A 86 -7.99 -4.72 -12.75
N VAL A 87 -8.52 -3.48 -12.76
CA VAL A 87 -7.77 -2.28 -12.38
C VAL A 87 -7.41 -2.32 -10.90
N VAL A 88 -8.33 -2.77 -10.05
CA VAL A 88 -8.11 -2.88 -8.60
C VAL A 88 -7.11 -3.98 -8.28
N GLN A 89 -7.20 -5.13 -8.95
CA GLN A 89 -6.24 -6.23 -8.80
C GLN A 89 -4.85 -5.80 -9.26
N ALA A 90 -4.75 -5.13 -10.41
CA ALA A 90 -3.50 -4.59 -10.93
C ALA A 90 -2.92 -3.51 -10.00
N SER A 91 -3.74 -2.62 -9.44
CA SER A 91 -3.27 -1.55 -8.56
C SER A 91 -2.76 -2.08 -7.21
N LEU A 92 -3.47 -3.03 -6.59
CA LEU A 92 -3.05 -3.64 -5.33
C LEU A 92 -1.73 -4.43 -5.50
N THR A 93 -1.64 -5.22 -6.56
CA THR A 93 -0.41 -5.96 -6.90
C THR A 93 0.74 -4.99 -7.19
N GLY A 94 0.46 -3.94 -7.97
CA GLY A 94 1.41 -2.87 -8.28
C GLY A 94 1.89 -2.11 -7.05
N SER A 95 1.03 -1.87 -6.05
CA SER A 95 1.40 -1.22 -4.79
C SER A 95 2.36 -2.07 -3.97
N VAL A 96 2.10 -3.38 -3.86
CA VAL A 96 3.00 -4.34 -3.20
C VAL A 96 4.37 -4.35 -3.86
N ILE A 97 4.41 -4.51 -5.20
CA ILE A 97 5.67 -4.52 -5.97
C ILE A 97 6.38 -3.16 -5.88
N GLY A 98 5.63 -2.07 -6.04
CA GLY A 98 6.13 -0.71 -6.00
C GLY A 98 6.80 -0.38 -4.67
N ASN A 99 6.16 -0.70 -3.55
CA ASN A 99 6.74 -0.44 -2.23
C ASN A 99 7.94 -1.35 -1.93
N SER A 100 7.84 -2.63 -2.31
CA SER A 100 8.85 -3.64 -1.94
C SER A 100 10.11 -3.60 -2.81
N LEU A 101 9.99 -3.23 -4.08
CA LEU A 101 11.12 -3.20 -5.02
C LEU A 101 11.51 -1.77 -5.38
N LEU A 102 10.57 -0.96 -5.89
CA LEU A 102 10.88 0.36 -6.40
C LEU A 102 11.24 1.33 -5.27
N VAL A 103 10.35 1.53 -4.31
CA VAL A 103 10.56 2.47 -3.20
C VAL A 103 11.73 2.00 -2.32
N LEU A 104 11.74 0.73 -1.92
CA LEU A 104 12.85 0.17 -1.14
C LEU A 104 14.19 0.27 -1.89
N GLY A 105 14.23 -0.08 -3.17
CA GLY A 105 15.43 0.00 -4.00
C GLY A 105 15.96 1.44 -4.12
N LEU A 106 15.06 2.40 -4.39
CA LEU A 106 15.41 3.82 -4.42
C LEU A 106 15.89 4.31 -3.05
N ALA A 107 15.28 3.87 -1.95
CA ALA A 107 15.72 4.23 -0.60
C ALA A 107 17.11 3.68 -0.27
N ILE A 108 17.42 2.44 -0.67
CA ILE A 108 18.75 1.84 -0.52
C ILE A 108 19.78 2.64 -1.32
N VAL A 109 19.50 2.93 -2.60
CA VAL A 109 20.41 3.71 -3.47
C VAL A 109 20.62 5.12 -2.92
N ALA A 110 19.53 5.85 -2.64
CA ALA A 110 19.60 7.23 -2.19
C ALA A 110 20.27 7.36 -0.81
N GLY A 111 19.91 6.50 0.14
CA GLY A 111 20.53 6.53 1.47
C GLY A 111 21.94 5.93 1.51
N GLY A 112 22.30 5.09 0.54
CA GLY A 112 23.62 4.46 0.40
C GLY A 112 24.60 5.29 -0.42
N ALA A 113 24.13 6.28 -1.19
CA ALA A 113 24.97 7.09 -2.08
C ALA A 113 26.18 7.77 -1.40
N ARG A 114 26.13 7.99 -0.08
CA ARG A 114 27.23 8.56 0.72
C ARG A 114 27.63 7.70 1.92
N ARG A 115 27.19 6.45 1.97
CA ARG A 115 27.37 5.55 3.13
C ARG A 115 27.75 4.15 2.65
N GLU A 116 28.82 3.60 3.20
CA GLU A 116 29.25 2.23 2.86
C GLU A 116 28.22 1.18 3.30
N LYS A 117 27.56 1.40 4.45
CA LYS A 117 26.59 0.48 5.04
C LYS A 117 25.41 1.24 5.64
N GLN A 118 24.21 0.67 5.53
CA GLN A 118 23.01 1.13 6.22
C GLN A 118 22.65 0.09 7.30
N ILE A 119 22.41 0.54 8.53
CA ILE A 119 22.06 -0.32 9.66
C ILE A 119 20.56 -0.16 9.91
N PHE A 120 19.85 -1.29 9.98
CA PHE A 120 18.44 -1.37 10.31
C PHE A 120 18.24 -2.38 11.45
N ASP A 121 17.13 -2.23 12.17
CA ASP A 121 16.73 -3.18 13.21
C ASP A 121 16.32 -4.51 12.54
N ARG A 122 17.06 -5.58 12.85
CA ARG A 122 16.84 -6.90 12.25
C ARG A 122 15.50 -7.50 12.64
N SER A 123 15.01 -7.22 13.84
CA SER A 123 13.75 -7.76 14.35
C SER A 123 12.57 -7.09 13.65
N ALA A 124 12.56 -5.75 13.59
CA ALA A 124 11.52 -5.00 12.90
C ALA A 124 11.49 -5.31 11.39
N ALA A 125 12.66 -5.36 10.75
CA ALA A 125 12.77 -5.73 9.34
C ALA A 125 12.34 -7.19 9.09
N GLY A 126 12.68 -8.12 9.98
CA GLY A 126 12.31 -9.54 9.89
C GLY A 126 10.81 -9.79 10.00
N VAL A 127 10.14 -9.12 10.94
CA VAL A 127 8.67 -9.19 11.08
C VAL A 127 7.99 -8.61 9.83
N GLY A 128 8.48 -7.47 9.33
CA GLY A 128 7.96 -6.83 8.13
C GLY A 128 8.11 -7.70 6.88
N SER A 129 9.30 -8.25 6.64
CA SER A 129 9.58 -9.09 5.47
C SER A 129 8.80 -10.41 5.48
N THR A 130 8.68 -11.03 6.65
CA THR A 130 7.92 -12.28 6.80
C THR A 130 6.41 -12.03 6.60
N SER A 131 5.88 -10.94 7.16
CA SER A 131 4.47 -10.55 6.96
C SER A 131 4.17 -10.27 5.48
N LEU A 132 5.08 -9.56 4.80
CA LEU A 132 4.98 -9.29 3.36
C LEU A 132 5.03 -10.59 2.54
N ALA A 133 5.92 -11.52 2.87
CA ALA A 133 6.02 -12.81 2.19
C ALA A 133 4.74 -13.64 2.36
N LEU A 134 4.19 -13.71 3.58
CA LEU A 134 2.92 -14.39 3.85
C LEU A 134 1.76 -13.76 3.06
N ALA A 135 1.70 -12.43 3.00
CA ALA A 135 0.69 -11.72 2.22
C ALA A 135 0.82 -12.01 0.71
N ALA A 136 2.03 -11.94 0.17
CA ALA A 136 2.30 -12.20 -1.24
C ALA A 136 1.96 -13.65 -1.63
N VAL A 137 2.36 -14.63 -0.83
CA VAL A 137 2.02 -16.05 -1.05
C VAL A 137 0.52 -16.26 -0.96
N GLY A 138 -0.14 -15.72 0.08
CA GLY A 138 -1.59 -15.82 0.25
C GLY A 138 -2.35 -15.26 -0.96
N MET A 139 -2.00 -14.05 -1.40
CA MET A 139 -2.61 -13.42 -2.58
C MET A 139 -2.34 -14.19 -3.89
N SER A 140 -1.24 -14.95 -3.98
CA SER A 140 -0.90 -15.72 -5.18
C SER A 140 -1.68 -17.03 -5.29
N ILE A 141 -2.16 -17.61 -4.19
CA ILE A 141 -2.83 -18.93 -4.19
C ILE A 141 -4.09 -18.93 -5.09
N PRO A 142 -5.05 -18.00 -4.96
CA PRO A 142 -6.23 -17.99 -5.83
C PRO A 142 -5.87 -17.81 -7.31
N ALA A 143 -4.86 -16.97 -7.59
CA ALA A 143 -4.40 -16.74 -8.96
C ALA A 143 -3.80 -18.02 -9.57
N VAL A 144 -2.94 -18.73 -8.84
CA VAL A 144 -2.37 -20.01 -9.29
C VAL A 144 -3.47 -21.06 -9.48
N PHE A 145 -4.43 -21.14 -8.55
CA PHE A 145 -5.57 -22.05 -8.66
C PHE A 145 -6.39 -21.78 -9.93
N HIS A 146 -6.72 -20.51 -10.19
CA HIS A 146 -7.42 -20.09 -11.40
C HIS A 146 -6.68 -20.54 -12.67
N TRP A 147 -5.37 -20.27 -12.77
CA TRP A 147 -4.56 -20.67 -13.92
C TRP A 147 -4.48 -22.20 -14.12
N ILE A 148 -4.38 -22.97 -13.04
CA ILE A 148 -4.35 -24.44 -13.11
C ILE A 148 -5.72 -24.99 -13.52
N ALA A 149 -6.80 -24.44 -12.96
CA ALA A 149 -8.17 -24.83 -13.29
C ALA A 149 -8.50 -24.52 -14.76
N GLU A 150 -8.13 -23.34 -15.27
CA GLU A 150 -8.29 -22.98 -16.68
C GLU A 150 -7.50 -23.91 -17.61
N GLY A 151 -6.28 -24.31 -17.23
CA GLY A 151 -5.46 -25.25 -17.98
C GLY A 151 -6.00 -26.69 -18.02
N ALA A 152 -6.88 -27.06 -17.07
CA ALA A 152 -7.46 -28.40 -16.95
C ALA A 152 -8.80 -28.56 -17.71
N VAL A 153 -9.43 -27.47 -18.17
CA VAL A 153 -10.78 -27.54 -18.77
C VAL A 153 -10.71 -27.55 -20.29
N SER A 154 -10.57 -28.77 -20.80
CA SER A 154 -11.43 -29.23 -21.87
C SER A 154 -12.48 -30.15 -21.23
N ARG A 155 -13.76 -29.71 -21.20
CA ARG A 155 -15.03 -30.47 -21.02
C ARG A 155 -15.91 -30.01 -19.83
N ALA A 156 -17.13 -29.60 -20.22
CA ALA A 156 -18.39 -29.48 -19.47
C ALA A 156 -18.66 -28.20 -18.63
N ALA A 157 -19.66 -27.41 -19.04
CA ALA A 157 -20.12 -26.15 -18.42
C ALA A 157 -20.60 -26.25 -16.95
N LEU A 158 -20.78 -27.46 -16.41
CA LEU A 158 -21.10 -27.67 -15.00
C LEU A 158 -19.86 -27.53 -14.10
N SER A 159 -18.65 -27.82 -14.62
CA SER A 159 -17.40 -27.68 -13.87
C SER A 159 -17.05 -26.21 -13.64
N ALA A 160 -17.22 -25.36 -14.66
CA ALA A 160 -16.89 -23.93 -14.60
C ALA A 160 -17.66 -23.16 -13.49
N ARG A 161 -18.93 -23.49 -13.26
CA ARG A 161 -19.70 -22.86 -12.16
C ARG A 161 -19.25 -23.31 -10.78
N HIS A 162 -18.84 -24.58 -10.65
CA HIS A 162 -18.35 -25.13 -9.40
C HIS A 162 -16.94 -24.59 -9.09
N GLU A 163 -16.06 -24.53 -10.09
CA GLU A 163 -14.72 -23.96 -10.01
C GLU A 163 -14.76 -22.47 -9.63
N ALA A 164 -15.63 -21.67 -10.26
CA ALA A 164 -15.78 -20.26 -9.89
C ALA A 164 -16.31 -20.06 -8.45
N ALA A 165 -17.15 -20.98 -7.95
CA ALA A 165 -17.62 -20.94 -6.57
C ALA A 165 -16.50 -21.31 -5.58
N LEU A 166 -15.69 -22.31 -5.92
CA LEU A 166 -14.51 -22.70 -5.14
C LEU A 166 -13.47 -21.58 -5.11
N GLU A 167 -13.16 -20.96 -6.25
CA GLU A 167 -12.18 -19.86 -6.35
C GLU A 167 -12.60 -18.65 -5.48
N ARG A 168 -13.89 -18.30 -5.50
CA ARG A 168 -14.44 -17.26 -4.61
C ARG A 168 -14.35 -17.64 -3.14
N GLY A 169 -14.65 -18.89 -2.80
CA GLY A 169 -14.53 -19.42 -1.44
C GLY A 169 -13.08 -19.32 -0.93
N LEU A 170 -12.13 -19.80 -1.73
CA LEU A 170 -10.69 -19.73 -1.42
C LEU A 170 -10.22 -18.28 -1.27
N SER A 171 -10.62 -17.39 -2.17
CA SER A 171 -10.27 -15.97 -2.10
C SER A 171 -10.81 -15.30 -0.83
N LEU A 172 -12.04 -15.63 -0.42
CA LEU A 172 -12.66 -15.10 0.78
C LEU A 172 -11.97 -15.63 2.04
N GLU A 173 -11.71 -16.94 2.12
CA GLU A 173 -11.01 -17.57 3.24
C GLU A 173 -9.61 -16.97 3.42
N ILE A 174 -8.85 -16.85 2.34
CA ILE A 174 -7.52 -16.25 2.36
C ILE A 174 -7.59 -14.77 2.77
N SER A 175 -8.56 -14.01 2.26
CA SER A 175 -8.76 -12.61 2.66
C SER A 175 -9.02 -12.48 4.16
N ILE A 176 -9.88 -13.35 4.72
CA ILE A 176 -10.17 -13.37 6.17
C ILE A 176 -8.90 -13.70 6.96
N VAL A 177 -8.16 -14.74 6.57
CA VAL A 177 -6.91 -15.13 7.25
C VAL A 177 -5.89 -14.01 7.21
N LEU A 178 -5.65 -13.41 6.05
CA LEU A 178 -4.72 -12.28 5.89
C LEU A 178 -5.15 -11.06 6.71
N PHE A 179 -6.46 -10.78 6.76
CA PHE A 179 -7.00 -9.68 7.57
C PHE A 179 -6.78 -9.91 9.07
N VAL A 180 -7.02 -11.13 9.56
CA VAL A 180 -6.75 -11.50 10.97
C VAL A 180 -5.24 -11.39 11.27
N VAL A 181 -4.38 -11.92 10.40
CA VAL A 181 -2.92 -11.80 10.55
C VAL A 181 -2.48 -10.35 10.58
N TYR A 182 -3.07 -9.47 9.76
CA TYR A 182 -2.83 -8.03 9.78
C TYR A 182 -3.26 -7.39 11.11
N LEU A 183 -4.44 -7.71 11.64
CA LEU A 183 -4.89 -7.17 12.93
C LEU A 183 -3.99 -7.63 14.09
N LEU A 184 -3.55 -8.90 14.06
CA LEU A 184 -2.61 -9.43 15.04
C LEU A 184 -1.23 -8.77 14.93
N SER A 185 -0.75 -8.49 13.70
CA SER A 185 0.52 -7.79 13.49
C SER A 185 0.45 -6.32 13.94
N LEU A 186 -0.70 -5.64 13.75
CA LEU A 186 -0.95 -4.32 14.31
C LEU A 186 -0.96 -4.35 15.84
N LEU A 187 -1.65 -5.31 16.46
CA LEU A 187 -1.63 -5.46 17.93
C LEU A 187 -0.20 -5.73 18.44
N PHE A 188 0.55 -6.55 17.69
CA PHE A 188 1.94 -6.83 18.00
C PHE A 188 2.78 -5.55 17.99
N SER A 189 2.74 -4.80 16.88
CA SER A 189 3.52 -3.59 16.65
C SER A 189 3.13 -2.42 17.54
N LEU A 190 1.82 -2.19 17.74
CA LEU A 190 1.32 -1.01 18.45
C LEU A 190 1.23 -1.18 19.96
N ARG A 191 1.09 -2.42 20.45
CA ARG A 191 0.90 -2.71 21.88
C ARG A 191 2.00 -3.56 22.46
N THR A 192 2.14 -4.81 22.01
CA THR A 192 2.96 -5.80 22.73
C THR A 192 4.48 -5.55 22.58
N HIS A 193 4.92 -5.18 21.38
CA HIS A 193 6.34 -5.05 21.02
C HIS A 193 6.66 -3.65 20.47
N ARG A 194 5.94 -2.64 20.97
CA ARG A 194 6.11 -1.23 20.55
C ARG A 194 7.55 -0.74 20.60
N HIS A 195 8.36 -1.25 21.53
CA HIS A 195 9.77 -0.88 21.68
C HIS A 195 10.65 -1.26 20.47
N LEU A 196 10.24 -2.24 19.66
CA LEU A 196 10.95 -2.62 18.43
C LEU A 196 10.64 -1.67 17.25
N PHE A 197 9.55 -0.90 17.33
CA PHE A 197 9.05 -0.06 16.23
C PHE A 197 9.15 1.45 16.51
N VAL A 198 9.43 1.85 17.75
CA VAL A 198 9.75 3.25 18.09
C VAL A 198 11.24 3.45 17.90
N GLY A 199 11.63 4.19 16.84
CA GLY A 199 13.04 4.47 16.57
C GLY A 199 13.73 5.09 17.78
N HIS A 200 14.89 4.55 18.17
CA HIS A 200 15.73 5.16 19.19
C HIS A 200 16.13 6.58 18.74
N HIS A 201 15.47 7.60 19.27
CA HIS A 201 16.03 8.94 19.30
C HIS A 201 17.28 8.90 20.18
N ARG A 202 18.43 8.64 19.56
CA ARG A 202 19.73 8.82 20.21
C ARG A 202 19.86 10.31 20.51
N ALA A 203 19.74 10.67 21.78
CA ALA A 203 20.01 12.03 22.22
C ALA A 203 21.40 12.47 21.72
N PRO A 204 21.54 13.67 21.14
CA PRO A 204 22.85 14.19 20.75
C PRO A 204 23.64 14.44 22.04
N GLY A 205 24.67 13.62 22.31
CA GLY A 205 25.60 13.93 23.41
C GLY A 205 26.16 12.77 24.25
N LYS A 206 26.36 11.56 23.71
CA LYS A 206 27.29 10.61 24.36
C LYS A 206 28.24 10.02 23.32
N SER A 207 29.41 10.64 23.22
CA SER A 207 30.64 9.99 22.75
C SER A 207 30.88 8.75 23.61
N ALA A 208 31.09 7.60 22.97
CA ALA A 208 31.52 6.39 23.66
C ALA A 208 32.97 6.58 24.16
N PRO A 209 33.34 5.98 25.30
CA PRO A 209 34.73 5.86 25.72
C PRO A 209 35.53 4.96 24.77
#